data_AF-A0A3A6N0X6-F1
#
_entry.id   AF-A0A3A6N0X6-F1
#
_cell.length_a   1.000
_cell.length_b   1.000
_cell.length_c   1.000
_cell.angle_alpha   90.00
_cell.angle_beta   90.00
_cell.angle_gamma   90.00
#
_symmetry.space_group_name_H-M   'P 1'
#
loop_
_entity.id
_entity.type
_entity.pdbx_description
1 polymer ?
#
loop_
_entity_poly.entity_id
_entity_poly.type
_entity_poly.pdbx_seq_one_letter_code
_entity_poly.pdbx_strand_id
1 'polypeptide(L)'
;MWHCFSRGWCQTQVILSVGWLEERKGHHILIQAIKKVSLSIPTIKCIIVGRGSQEGQLRELINQLHLEEHVEIVDNMPHSELMSFMSWCDVFALPSWDEPFGVVYVEAMGCKTPIIGTKGEGIAEVIEDGKHGLLVQPRDVDSLVQALLTLLRNDELARRMGEEGRKLVLGELSWEANASYTISIFQKLLRGQICQ
;
A
#
# COMPACT_ATOMS: atom_id res chain seq x y z
N MET A 1 -17.08 -5.84 -7.78
CA MET A 1 -18.41 -5.18 -7.72
C MET A 1 -19.42 -5.92 -6.84
N TRP A 2 -19.51 -7.26 -6.86
CA TRP A 2 -20.45 -8.03 -6.02
C TRP A 2 -20.19 -7.97 -4.50
N HIS A 3 -18.93 -7.83 -4.04
CA HIS A 3 -18.61 -7.77 -2.60
C HIS A 3 -18.87 -6.39 -1.94
N CYS A 4 -18.94 -5.31 -2.74
CA CYS A 4 -19.20 -3.96 -2.24
C CYS A 4 -20.69 -3.76 -1.89
N PHE A 5 -21.59 -4.31 -2.72
CA PHE A 5 -23.03 -4.26 -2.48
C PHE A 5 -23.48 -5.11 -1.30
N SER A 6 -22.82 -6.24 -1.04
CA SER A 6 -23.15 -7.09 0.13
C SER A 6 -22.69 -6.49 1.46
N ARG A 7 -21.70 -5.58 1.45
CA ARG A 7 -21.17 -4.91 2.64
C ARG A 7 -21.63 -3.45 2.82
N GLY A 8 -22.31 -2.85 1.82
CA GLY A 8 -22.95 -1.53 1.92
C GLY A 8 -22.00 -0.33 1.77
N TRP A 9 -20.87 -0.46 1.08
CA TRP A 9 -19.78 0.53 1.06
C TRP A 9 -19.83 1.55 -0.11
N CYS A 10 -21.02 1.90 -0.61
CA CYS A 10 -21.12 2.72 -1.83
C CYS A 10 -20.71 4.21 -1.67
N GLN A 11 -20.47 4.68 -0.45
CA GLN A 11 -19.99 6.04 -0.13
C GLN A 11 -18.80 6.04 0.85
N THR A 12 -18.16 4.88 0.99
CA THR A 12 -17.09 4.67 1.96
C THR A 12 -15.75 4.74 1.26
N GLN A 13 -14.84 5.55 1.79
CA GLN A 13 -13.45 5.55 1.36
C GLN A 13 -12.71 4.39 2.02
N VAL A 14 -11.97 3.62 1.24
CA VAL A 14 -11.30 2.41 1.68
C VAL A 14 -9.79 2.50 1.55
N ILE A 15 -9.13 2.32 2.68
CA ILE A 15 -7.70 2.08 2.78
C ILE A 15 -7.47 0.58 2.86
N LEU A 16 -6.54 0.07 2.06
CA LEU A 16 -6.08 -1.31 2.12
C LEU A 16 -4.64 -1.36 2.65
N SER A 17 -4.38 -2.29 3.55
CA SER A 17 -3.03 -2.61 4.03
C SER A 17 -2.86 -4.12 4.02
N VAL A 18 -1.74 -4.60 3.48
CA VAL A 18 -1.52 -6.03 3.31
C VAL A 18 -0.12 -6.37 3.75
N GLY A 19 0.01 -7.34 4.65
CA GLY A 19 1.31 -7.75 5.17
C GLY A 19 1.19 -8.67 6.38
N TRP A 20 2.33 -9.24 6.79
CA TRP A 20 2.40 -9.98 8.05
C TRP A 20 2.05 -9.07 9.23
N LEU A 21 1.26 -9.55 10.18
CA LEU A 21 0.93 -8.79 11.39
C LEU A 21 2.11 -8.85 12.37
N GLU A 22 3.18 -8.15 12.02
CA GLU A 22 4.41 -7.99 12.79
C GLU A 22 4.65 -6.50 13.04
N GLU A 23 5.37 -6.19 14.12
CA GLU A 23 5.59 -4.80 14.56
C GLU A 23 6.11 -3.93 13.41
N ARG A 24 7.12 -4.45 12.69
CA ARG A 24 7.77 -3.77 11.57
C ARG A 24 6.88 -3.43 10.38
N LYS A 25 5.68 -3.99 10.28
CA LYS A 25 4.73 -3.61 9.23
C LYS A 25 3.95 -2.34 9.54
N GLY A 26 4.06 -1.83 10.77
CA GLY A 26 3.48 -0.54 11.14
C GLY A 26 1.95 -0.51 11.14
N HIS A 27 1.27 -1.66 11.19
CA HIS A 27 -0.20 -1.70 11.23
C HIS A 27 -0.77 -0.96 12.45
N HIS A 28 -0.06 -0.95 13.58
CA HIS A 28 -0.45 -0.16 14.76
C HIS A 28 -0.37 1.36 14.50
N ILE A 29 0.63 1.83 13.74
CA ILE A 29 0.75 3.23 13.30
C ILE A 29 -0.41 3.58 12.37
N LEU A 30 -0.73 2.68 11.43
CA LEU A 30 -1.87 2.86 10.54
C LEU A 30 -3.18 2.97 11.34
N ILE A 31 -3.44 2.07 12.30
CA ILE A 31 -4.64 2.13 13.16
C ILE A 31 -4.72 3.45 13.92
N GLN A 32 -3.60 3.93 14.48
CA GLN A 32 -3.55 5.25 15.15
C GLN A 32 -3.82 6.40 14.18
N ALA A 33 -3.34 6.32 12.94
CA ALA A 33 -3.64 7.28 11.90
C ALA A 33 -5.12 7.27 11.52
N ILE A 34 -5.75 6.08 11.38
CA ILE A 34 -7.19 5.95 11.11
C ILE A 34 -8.02 6.66 12.17
N LYS A 35 -7.63 6.60 13.46
CA LYS A 35 -8.33 7.34 14.52
C LYS A 35 -8.40 8.84 14.23
N LYS A 36 -7.31 9.43 13.73
CA LYS A 36 -7.24 10.86 13.42
C LYS A 36 -7.96 11.18 12.11
N VAL A 37 -7.82 10.32 11.09
CA VAL A 37 -8.46 10.49 9.78
C VAL A 37 -9.98 10.37 9.89
N SER A 38 -10.51 9.46 10.71
CA SER A 38 -11.96 9.25 10.87
C SER A 38 -12.70 10.46 11.46
N LEU A 39 -12.01 11.33 12.19
CA LEU A 39 -12.56 12.62 12.64
C LEU A 39 -12.85 13.58 11.48
N SER A 40 -12.09 13.45 10.38
CA SER A 40 -12.22 14.26 9.17
C SER A 40 -13.06 13.59 8.09
N ILE A 41 -13.02 12.25 8.03
CA ILE A 41 -13.71 11.43 7.02
C ILE A 41 -14.43 10.32 7.79
N PRO A 42 -15.66 10.57 8.28
CA PRO A 42 -16.38 9.59 9.10
C PRO A 42 -16.75 8.31 8.34
N THR A 43 -16.86 8.38 7.01
CA THR A 43 -17.17 7.24 6.15
C THR A 43 -15.90 6.57 5.63
N ILE A 44 -14.94 6.30 6.52
CA ILE A 44 -13.70 5.59 6.19
C ILE A 44 -13.70 4.16 6.72
N LYS A 45 -13.17 3.23 5.93
CA LYS A 45 -12.84 1.87 6.34
C LYS A 45 -11.38 1.56 6.00
N CYS A 46 -10.69 0.88 6.90
CA CYS A 46 -9.35 0.37 6.73
C CYS A 46 -9.39 -1.15 6.82
N ILE A 47 -8.96 -1.82 5.77
CA ILE A 47 -8.93 -3.28 5.71
C ILE A 47 -7.47 -3.69 5.82
N ILE A 48 -7.14 -4.45 6.85
CA ILE A 48 -5.80 -4.99 7.08
C ILE A 48 -5.87 -6.48 6.77
N VAL A 49 -5.16 -6.92 5.73
CA VAL A 49 -5.14 -8.31 5.30
C VAL A 49 -3.82 -8.94 5.70
N GLY A 50 -3.90 -9.99 6.52
CA GLY A 50 -2.73 -10.76 6.93
C GLY A 50 -2.89 -11.42 8.29
N ARG A 51 -1.84 -12.13 8.69
CA ARG A 51 -1.74 -12.87 9.95
C ARG A 51 -0.36 -12.66 10.56
N GLY A 52 -0.20 -12.85 11.87
CA GLY A 52 1.11 -12.70 12.51
C GLY A 52 1.02 -12.58 14.02
N SER A 53 2.18 -12.45 14.66
CA SER A 53 2.31 -12.45 16.12
C SER A 53 1.58 -11.28 16.80
N GLN A 54 1.36 -10.18 16.09
CA GLN A 54 0.76 -8.95 16.62
C GLN A 54 -0.76 -8.89 16.52
N GLU A 55 -1.43 -9.91 15.96
CA GLU A 55 -2.88 -9.82 15.71
C GLU A 55 -3.69 -9.46 16.97
N GLY A 56 -3.38 -10.10 18.10
CA GLY A 56 -4.05 -9.83 19.38
C GLY A 56 -3.89 -8.37 19.82
N GLN A 57 -2.66 -7.85 19.77
CA GLN A 57 -2.35 -6.46 20.14
C GLN A 57 -3.04 -5.46 19.20
N LEU A 58 -3.12 -5.76 17.90
CA LEU A 58 -3.79 -4.89 16.94
C LEU A 58 -5.31 -4.87 17.16
N ARG A 59 -5.95 -6.02 17.42
CA ARG A 59 -7.38 -6.09 17.76
C ARG A 59 -7.68 -5.37 19.07
N GLU A 60 -6.81 -5.52 20.08
CA GLU A 60 -6.94 -4.78 21.34
C GLU A 60 -6.84 -3.26 21.12
N LEU A 61 -5.88 -2.80 20.31
CA LEU A 61 -5.74 -1.39 19.97
C LEU A 61 -6.97 -0.83 19.25
N ILE A 62 -7.56 -1.60 18.31
CA ILE A 62 -8.79 -1.21 17.62
C ILE A 62 -9.92 -0.98 18.63
N ASN A 63 -10.09 -1.90 19.59
CA ASN A 63 -11.12 -1.79 20.62
C ASN A 63 -10.86 -0.61 21.57
N GLN A 64 -9.61 -0.44 22.03
CA GLN A 64 -9.22 0.66 22.92
C GLN A 64 -9.45 2.03 22.28
N LEU A 65 -9.33 2.14 20.96
CA LEU A 65 -9.54 3.38 20.21
C LEU A 65 -10.98 3.54 19.69
N HIS A 66 -11.87 2.57 19.93
CA HIS A 66 -13.24 2.51 19.43
C HIS A 66 -13.29 2.63 17.89
N LEU A 67 -12.54 1.75 17.21
CA LEU A 67 -12.39 1.74 15.76
C LEU A 67 -12.96 0.47 15.10
N GLU A 68 -13.80 -0.29 15.79
CA GLU A 68 -14.42 -1.52 15.29
C GLU A 68 -15.25 -1.25 14.01
N GLU A 69 -15.84 -0.07 13.92
CA GLU A 69 -16.57 0.40 12.74
C GLU A 69 -15.66 1.04 11.66
N HIS A 70 -14.35 1.14 11.88
CA HIS A 70 -13.42 1.75 10.92
C HIS A 70 -12.32 0.81 10.47
N VAL A 71 -11.96 -0.20 11.25
CA VAL A 71 -10.83 -1.08 10.95
C VAL A 71 -11.26 -2.54 11.04
N GLU A 72 -10.98 -3.30 9.98
CA GLU A 72 -11.22 -4.74 9.91
C GLU A 72 -9.90 -5.47 9.63
N ILE A 73 -9.58 -6.48 10.46
CA ILE A 73 -8.46 -7.39 10.21
C ILE A 73 -9.01 -8.68 9.59
N VAL A 74 -8.48 -9.04 8.42
CA VAL A 74 -8.86 -10.22 7.64
C VAL A 74 -7.67 -11.16 7.53
N ASP A 75 -7.77 -12.33 8.15
CA ASP A 75 -6.63 -13.25 8.33
C ASP A 75 -6.14 -13.89 7.02
N ASN A 76 -7.05 -14.17 6.09
CA ASN A 76 -6.75 -14.84 4.83
C ASN A 76 -7.64 -14.33 3.70
N MET A 77 -7.02 -13.93 2.60
CA MET A 77 -7.69 -13.55 1.36
C MET A 77 -6.96 -14.20 0.19
N PRO A 78 -7.64 -14.99 -0.65
CA PRO A 78 -7.06 -15.53 -1.87
C PRO A 78 -6.46 -14.40 -2.71
N HIS A 79 -5.29 -14.62 -3.31
CA HIS A 79 -4.59 -13.57 -4.04
C HIS A 79 -5.44 -12.95 -5.17
N SER A 80 -6.26 -13.73 -5.88
CA SER A 80 -7.19 -13.20 -6.90
C SER A 80 -8.25 -12.25 -6.34
N GLU A 81 -8.74 -12.53 -5.13
CA GLU A 81 -9.65 -11.65 -4.40
C GLU A 81 -8.91 -10.41 -3.92
N LEU A 82 -7.68 -10.57 -3.41
CA LEU A 82 -6.84 -9.45 -3.00
C LEU A 82 -6.58 -8.46 -4.14
N MET A 83 -6.28 -8.94 -5.35
CA MET A 83 -6.11 -8.09 -6.53
C MET A 83 -7.41 -7.35 -6.89
N SER A 84 -8.57 -7.97 -6.64
CA SER A 84 -9.86 -7.31 -6.80
C SER A 84 -10.08 -6.21 -5.77
N PHE A 85 -9.63 -6.41 -4.53
CA PHE A 85 -9.65 -5.39 -3.48
C PHE A 85 -8.67 -4.26 -3.75
N MET A 86 -7.43 -4.55 -4.18
CA MET A 86 -6.47 -3.52 -4.58
C MET A 86 -7.04 -2.63 -5.68
N SER A 87 -7.62 -3.23 -6.73
CA SER A 87 -8.24 -2.49 -7.83
C SER A 87 -9.47 -1.66 -7.43
N TRP A 88 -10.00 -1.89 -6.22
CA TRP A 88 -11.22 -1.24 -5.73
C TRP A 88 -10.95 -0.22 -4.62
N CYS A 89 -9.92 -0.40 -3.79
CA CYS A 89 -9.63 0.53 -2.71
C CYS A 89 -9.12 1.88 -3.25
N ASP A 90 -9.30 2.93 -2.46
CA ASP A 90 -8.92 4.29 -2.83
C ASP A 90 -7.42 4.53 -2.60
N VAL A 91 -6.86 3.92 -1.56
CA VAL A 91 -5.44 4.05 -1.19
C VAL A 91 -4.92 2.73 -0.65
N PHE A 92 -3.70 2.36 -1.06
CA PHE A 92 -2.93 1.32 -0.40
C PHE A 92 -1.90 1.98 0.54
N ALA A 93 -1.86 1.57 1.81
CA ALA A 93 -0.94 2.13 2.79
C ALA A 93 -0.24 1.03 3.60
N LEU A 94 1.08 1.07 3.63
CA LEU A 94 1.89 0.17 4.47
C LEU A 94 3.07 0.98 5.03
N PRO A 95 2.99 1.50 6.27
CA PRO A 95 4.08 2.27 6.87
C PRO A 95 5.14 1.34 7.48
N SER A 96 5.60 0.33 6.72
CA SER A 96 6.55 -0.65 7.20
C SER A 96 7.97 -0.07 7.30
N TRP A 97 8.79 -0.70 8.12
CA TRP A 97 10.25 -0.52 8.15
C TRP A 97 10.94 -1.88 8.09
N ASP A 98 12.25 -1.87 7.84
CA ASP A 98 13.02 -3.06 7.45
C ASP A 98 12.35 -3.79 6.28
N GLU A 99 11.93 -3.03 5.26
CA GLU A 99 11.23 -3.52 4.07
C GLU A 99 12.16 -3.45 2.85
N PRO A 100 12.67 -4.58 2.35
CA PRO A 100 13.66 -4.57 1.26
C PRO A 100 13.11 -4.11 -0.09
N PHE A 101 11.85 -4.43 -0.40
CA PHE A 101 11.24 -4.08 -1.69
C PHE A 101 9.72 -3.90 -1.58
N GLY A 102 9.03 -4.86 -0.95
CA GLY A 102 7.58 -4.85 -0.83
C GLY A 102 6.86 -5.07 -2.17
N VAL A 103 6.86 -6.31 -2.67
CA VAL A 103 6.13 -6.70 -3.91
C VAL A 103 4.67 -6.25 -3.89
N VAL A 104 4.07 -6.19 -2.70
CA VAL A 104 2.70 -5.71 -2.47
C VAL A 104 2.46 -4.26 -2.95
N TYR A 105 3.47 -3.39 -2.92
CA TYR A 105 3.36 -2.05 -3.51
C TYR A 105 3.28 -2.10 -5.03
N VAL A 106 4.04 -3.00 -5.66
CA VAL A 106 4.03 -3.22 -7.12
C VAL A 106 2.68 -3.78 -7.57
N GLU A 107 2.09 -4.68 -6.78
CA GLU A 107 0.73 -5.20 -7.01
C GLU A 107 -0.31 -4.07 -6.97
N ALA A 108 -0.27 -3.23 -5.92
CA ALA A 108 -1.17 -2.08 -5.78
C ALA A 108 -1.01 -1.06 -6.91
N MET A 109 0.24 -0.68 -7.24
CA MET A 109 0.53 0.20 -8.37
C MET A 109 0.06 -0.41 -9.69
N GLY A 110 0.26 -1.73 -9.89
CA GLY A 110 -0.24 -2.47 -11.04
C GLY A 110 -1.76 -2.37 -11.17
N CYS A 111 -2.48 -2.31 -10.06
CA CYS A 111 -3.93 -2.08 -9.98
C CYS A 111 -4.38 -0.63 -10.18
N LYS A 112 -3.45 0.31 -10.43
CA LYS A 112 -3.69 1.77 -10.47
C LYS A 112 -4.10 2.36 -9.12
N THR A 113 -3.74 1.71 -8.02
CA THR A 113 -4.02 2.20 -6.68
C THR A 113 -2.86 3.09 -6.22
N PRO A 114 -3.11 4.33 -5.79
CA PRO A 114 -2.05 5.15 -5.23
C PRO A 114 -1.54 4.52 -3.92
N ILE A 115 -0.22 4.54 -3.74
CA ILE A 115 0.43 3.92 -2.58
C ILE A 115 0.98 4.97 -1.61
N ILE A 116 0.99 4.62 -0.33
CA ILE A 116 1.75 5.28 0.72
C ILE A 116 2.75 4.29 1.29
N GLY A 117 4.03 4.62 1.18
CA GLY A 117 5.14 3.86 1.74
C GLY A 117 6.00 4.72 2.67
N THR A 118 7.07 4.13 3.20
CA THR A 118 7.95 4.80 4.15
C THR A 118 9.21 5.33 3.48
N LYS A 119 9.62 6.55 3.81
CA LYS A 119 10.87 7.16 3.34
C LYS A 119 12.08 6.41 3.90
N GLY A 120 13.05 6.10 3.03
CA GLY A 120 14.28 5.41 3.41
C GLY A 120 14.17 3.88 3.46
N GLU A 121 12.98 3.33 3.16
CA GLU A 121 12.75 1.90 3.00
C GLU A 121 12.77 1.52 1.52
N GLY A 122 12.81 0.24 1.18
CA GLY A 122 13.04 -0.23 -0.21
C GLY A 122 12.10 0.36 -1.26
N ILE A 123 10.84 0.64 -0.89
CA ILE A 123 9.89 1.28 -1.82
C ILE A 123 10.32 2.69 -2.22
N ALA A 124 11.04 3.42 -1.36
CA ALA A 124 11.55 4.77 -1.63
C ALA A 124 12.64 4.80 -2.72
N GLU A 125 13.29 3.66 -3.00
CA GLU A 125 14.23 3.52 -4.12
C GLU A 125 13.53 3.24 -5.44
N VAL A 126 12.29 2.72 -5.37
CA VAL A 126 11.49 2.33 -6.55
C VAL A 126 10.65 3.49 -7.04
N ILE A 127 10.10 4.31 -6.14
CA ILE A 127 9.15 5.37 -6.51
C ILE A 127 9.73 6.78 -6.37
N GLU A 128 9.36 7.65 -7.31
CA GLU A 128 9.46 9.10 -7.13
C GLU A 128 8.28 9.63 -6.28
N ASP A 129 8.61 10.22 -5.11
CA ASP A 129 7.67 10.81 -4.16
C ASP A 129 6.87 11.96 -4.80
N GLY A 130 5.55 11.99 -4.57
CA GLY A 130 4.65 12.98 -5.17
C GLY A 130 4.23 12.65 -6.61
N LYS A 131 4.84 11.65 -7.25
CA LYS A 131 4.52 11.22 -8.61
C LYS A 131 3.85 9.85 -8.68
N HIS A 132 4.46 8.81 -8.12
CA HIS A 132 3.90 7.44 -8.17
C HIS A 132 3.17 7.04 -6.87
N GLY A 133 3.45 7.78 -5.79
CA GLY A 133 2.88 7.58 -4.47
C GLY A 133 3.41 8.64 -3.51
N LEU A 134 3.15 8.47 -2.22
CA LEU A 134 3.66 9.34 -1.16
C LEU A 134 4.58 8.57 -0.22
N LEU A 135 5.66 9.22 0.22
CA LEU A 135 6.57 8.69 1.22
C LEU A 135 6.40 9.41 2.57
N VAL A 136 6.13 8.65 3.62
CA VAL A 136 5.95 9.17 4.99
C VAL A 136 7.21 8.99 5.83
N GLN A 137 7.30 9.71 6.95
CA GLN A 137 8.42 9.52 7.87
C GLN A 137 8.28 8.16 8.59
N PRO A 138 9.39 7.44 8.84
CA PRO A 138 9.34 6.17 9.54
C PRO A 138 8.78 6.35 10.95
N ARG A 139 7.86 5.46 11.32
CA ARG A 139 7.24 5.41 12.67
C ARG A 139 6.50 6.69 13.08
N ASP A 140 6.02 7.46 12.12
CA ASP A 140 5.40 8.75 12.35
C ASP A 140 3.91 8.75 11.93
N VAL A 141 3.03 8.78 12.93
CA VAL A 141 1.57 8.74 12.71
C VAL A 141 1.09 9.99 11.96
N ASP A 142 1.63 11.16 12.26
CA ASP A 142 1.10 12.42 11.74
C ASP A 142 1.39 12.61 10.25
N SER A 143 2.59 12.22 9.78
CA SER A 143 2.92 12.20 8.36
C SER A 143 2.06 11.20 7.59
N LEU A 144 1.75 10.04 8.17
CA LEU A 144 0.79 9.10 7.59
C LEU A 144 -0.62 9.68 7.50
N VAL A 145 -1.09 10.39 8.53
CA VAL A 145 -2.38 11.09 8.50
C VAL A 145 -2.41 12.14 7.40
N GLN A 146 -1.35 12.96 7.25
CA GLN A 146 -1.29 13.98 6.19
C GLN A 146 -1.31 13.35 4.81
N ALA A 147 -0.55 12.27 4.59
CA ALA A 147 -0.51 11.57 3.31
C ALA A 147 -1.88 10.94 2.97
N LEU A 148 -2.52 10.27 3.93
CA LEU A 148 -3.86 9.72 3.76
C LEU A 148 -4.88 10.81 3.41
N LEU A 149 -4.94 11.89 4.19
CA LEU A 149 -5.87 12.99 3.91
C LEU A 149 -5.60 13.67 2.57
N THR A 150 -4.34 13.75 2.14
CA THR A 150 -3.97 14.31 0.84
C THR A 150 -4.56 13.49 -0.31
N LEU A 151 -4.40 12.16 -0.28
CA LEU A 151 -4.93 11.30 -1.32
C LEU A 151 -6.45 11.18 -1.26
N LEU A 152 -7.00 10.99 -0.06
CA LEU A 152 -8.43 10.77 0.16
C LEU A 152 -9.31 12.01 -0.09
N ARG A 153 -8.74 13.21 -0.09
CA ARG A 153 -9.46 14.46 -0.41
C ARG A 153 -9.22 14.96 -1.84
N ASN A 154 -8.35 14.30 -2.60
CA ASN A 154 -7.95 14.74 -3.92
C ASN A 154 -7.94 13.57 -4.90
N ASP A 155 -9.14 13.22 -5.37
CA ASP A 155 -9.37 12.11 -6.30
C ASP A 155 -8.52 12.23 -7.57
N GLU A 156 -8.31 13.45 -8.08
CA GLU A 156 -7.51 13.65 -9.29
C GLU A 156 -6.02 13.39 -9.04
N LEU A 157 -5.49 13.79 -7.89
CA LEU A 157 -4.12 13.47 -7.48
C LEU A 157 -3.95 11.96 -7.28
N ALA A 158 -4.88 11.33 -6.55
CA ALA A 158 -4.90 9.90 -6.29
C ALA A 158 -4.92 9.09 -7.59
N ARG A 159 -5.85 9.43 -8.51
CA ARG A 159 -5.97 8.80 -9.83
C ARG A 159 -4.71 8.98 -10.66
N ARG A 160 -4.14 10.20 -10.68
CA ARG A 160 -2.89 10.48 -11.41
C ARG A 160 -1.75 9.64 -10.88
N MET A 161 -1.55 9.59 -9.56
CA MET A 161 -0.49 8.78 -8.94
C MET A 161 -0.66 7.29 -9.23
N GLY A 162 -1.90 6.77 -9.16
CA GLY A 162 -2.20 5.40 -9.53
C GLY A 162 -1.84 5.07 -10.98
N GLU A 163 -2.19 5.95 -11.94
CA GLU A 163 -1.82 5.77 -13.35
C GLU A 163 -0.30 5.83 -13.57
N GLU A 164 0.40 6.78 -12.95
CA GLU A 164 1.87 6.86 -13.03
C GLU A 164 2.53 5.64 -12.40
N GLY A 165 2.06 5.17 -11.24
CA GLY A 165 2.51 3.94 -10.61
C GLY A 165 2.35 2.73 -11.54
N ARG A 166 1.19 2.59 -12.20
CA ARG A 166 0.99 1.51 -13.17
C ARG A 166 1.92 1.61 -14.37
N LYS A 167 2.19 2.80 -14.89
CA LYS A 167 3.14 3.00 -16.00
C LYS A 167 4.53 2.53 -15.60
N LEU A 168 5.00 2.88 -14.40
CA LEU A 168 6.27 2.41 -13.85
C LEU A 168 6.30 0.88 -13.78
N VAL A 169 5.23 0.26 -13.26
CA VAL A 169 5.15 -1.21 -13.18
C VAL A 169 5.24 -1.86 -14.56
N LEU A 170 4.44 -1.40 -15.53
CA LEU A 170 4.44 -2.01 -16.87
C LEU A 170 5.75 -1.79 -17.63
N GLY A 171 6.40 -0.64 -17.41
CA GLY A 171 7.65 -0.28 -18.10
C GLY A 171 8.89 -0.94 -17.52
N GLU A 172 8.99 -1.04 -16.19
CA GLU A 172 10.26 -1.33 -15.50
C GLU A 172 10.19 -2.48 -14.51
N LEU A 173 9.02 -2.69 -13.87
CA LEU A 173 8.90 -3.66 -12.76
C LEU A 173 8.15 -4.94 -13.14
N SER A 174 7.72 -5.07 -14.40
CA SER A 174 7.07 -6.28 -14.91
C SER A 174 8.06 -7.45 -15.00
N TRP A 175 7.54 -8.68 -15.02
CA TRP A 175 8.36 -9.86 -15.21
C TRP A 175 9.09 -9.82 -16.55
N GLU A 176 8.40 -9.36 -17.59
CA GLU A 176 8.93 -9.22 -18.93
C GLU A 176 10.05 -8.16 -19.00
N ALA A 177 9.86 -7.00 -18.35
CA ALA A 177 10.88 -5.94 -18.30
C ALA A 177 12.13 -6.41 -17.55
N ASN A 178 11.96 -7.02 -16.38
CA ASN A 178 13.06 -7.54 -15.57
C ASN A 178 13.83 -8.66 -16.29
N ALA A 179 13.11 -9.59 -16.95
CA ALA A 179 13.74 -10.65 -17.73
C ALA A 179 14.54 -10.07 -18.91
N SER A 180 13.97 -9.11 -19.63
CA SER A 180 14.62 -8.45 -20.77
C SER A 180 15.89 -7.71 -20.33
N TYR A 181 15.82 -6.97 -19.22
CA TYR A 181 16.97 -6.27 -18.66
C TYR A 181 18.06 -7.25 -18.23
N THR A 182 17.70 -8.31 -17.51
CA THR A 182 18.61 -9.35 -17.05
C THR A 182 19.34 -10.02 -18.21
N ILE A 183 18.61 -10.39 -19.27
CA ILE A 183 19.19 -10.94 -20.50
C ILE A 183 20.18 -9.95 -21.13
N SER A 184 19.84 -8.66 -21.16
CA SER A 184 20.72 -7.62 -21.72
C SER A 184 22.06 -7.53 -20.99
N ILE A 185 22.06 -7.70 -19.65
CA ILE A 185 23.29 -7.73 -18.85
C ILE A 185 24.13 -8.95 -19.20
N PHE A 186 23.52 -10.14 -19.27
CA PHE A 186 24.24 -11.35 -19.69
C PHE A 186 24.83 -11.23 -21.10
N GLN A 187 24.09 -10.65 -22.04
CA GLN A 187 24.59 -10.42 -23.40
C GLN A 187 25.79 -9.47 -23.43
N LYS A 188 25.75 -8.38 -22.65
CA LYS A 188 26.86 -7.44 -22.54
C LYS A 188 28.09 -8.09 -21.89
N LEU A 189 27.90 -8.94 -20.87
CA LEU A 189 28.99 -9.70 -20.24
C LEU A 189 29.65 -10.66 -21.24
N LEU A 190 28.85 -11.41 -22.00
CA LEU A 190 29.37 -12.32 -23.04
C LEU A 190 30.12 -11.58 -24.16
N ARG A 191 29.80 -10.31 -24.41
CA ARG A 191 30.51 -9.44 -25.37
C ARG A 191 31.71 -8.70 -24.77
N GLY A 192 31.99 -8.87 -23.47
CA GLY A 192 33.07 -8.15 -22.78
C GLY A 192 32.82 -6.65 -22.58
N GLN A 193 31.56 -6.20 -22.60
CA GLN A 193 31.19 -4.77 -22.59
C GLN A 193 30.88 -4.20 -21.20
N ILE A 194 30.99 -4.99 -20.13
CA ILE A 194 30.70 -4.56 -18.74
C ILE A 194 31.94 -4.64 -17.83
N CYS A 195 33.01 -5.33 -18.24
CA CYS A 195 34.26 -5.36 -17.49
C CYS A 195 35.24 -4.31 -18.05
N GLN A 196 35.21 -3.08 -17.51
CA GLN A 196 36.32 -2.12 -17.57
C GLN A 196 36.48 -1.44 -16.21
#